data_AF-A0A7X5VMX2-F1
#
_entry.id   AF-A0A7X5VMX2-F1
#
_cell.length_a   1.000
_cell.length_b   1.000
_cell.length_c   1.000
_cell.angle_alpha   90.00
_cell.angle_beta   90.00
_cell.angle_gamma   90.00
#
_symmetry.space_group_name_H-M   'P 1'
#
loop_
_entity.id
_entity.type
_entity.pdbx_description
1 polymer ?
#
loop_
_entity_poly.entity_id
_entity_poly.type
_entity_poly.pdbx_seq_one_letter_code
_entity_poly.pdbx_strand_id
1 'polypeptide(L)'
;VQEKLPEQAGALDETQRRFLGRLGSLLSEGMDGEAVHQAIYEAAGSFESAKPGDLFEAIYVTLLGKPRGPRAGWFIAVLGPLFCKRRFEEAAGGLA
;
A
#
# COMPACT_ATOMS: atom_id res chain seq x y z
N VAL A 1 2.44 -4.33 12.74
CA VAL A 1 1.68 -4.68 11.52
C VAL A 1 0.50 -5.55 11.96
N GLN A 2 -0.61 -5.51 11.24
CA GLN A 2 -1.80 -6.32 11.55
C GLN A 2 -1.74 -7.67 10.82
N GLU A 3 -2.13 -8.75 11.51
CA GLU A 3 -2.09 -10.12 10.97
C GLU A 3 -3.09 -10.32 9.82
N LYS A 4 -4.26 -9.67 9.91
CA LYS A 4 -5.31 -9.66 8.88
C LYS A 4 -5.49 -8.25 8.32
N LEU A 5 -6.24 -8.13 7.22
CA LEU A 5 -6.68 -6.83 6.73
C LEU A 5 -7.47 -6.10 7.84
N PRO A 6 -7.06 -4.89 8.25
CA PRO A 6 -7.73 -4.16 9.31
C PRO A 6 -9.13 -3.70 8.88
N GLU A 7 -10.10 -3.67 9.80
CA GLU A 7 -11.47 -3.20 9.52
C GLU A 7 -11.50 -1.77 8.94
N GLN A 8 -10.53 -0.93 9.32
CA GLN A 8 -10.38 0.42 8.81
C GLN A 8 -10.16 0.47 7.29
N ALA A 9 -9.64 -0.62 6.69
CA ALA A 9 -9.50 -0.71 5.24
C ALA A 9 -10.86 -0.73 4.51
N GLY A 10 -11.96 -1.06 5.20
CA GLY A 10 -13.31 -0.95 4.66
C GLY A 10 -13.75 0.49 4.36
N ALA A 11 -13.07 1.49 4.93
CA ALA A 11 -13.34 2.90 4.67
C ALA A 11 -12.56 3.48 3.47
N LEU A 12 -11.68 2.68 2.84
CA LEU A 12 -10.92 3.14 1.68
C LEU A 12 -11.87 3.49 0.53
N ASP A 13 -11.58 4.55 -0.21
CA ASP A 13 -12.33 4.90 -1.41
C ASP A 13 -11.86 4.09 -2.64
N GLU A 14 -12.52 4.28 -3.78
CA GLU A 14 -12.16 3.58 -5.01
C GLU A 14 -10.76 3.94 -5.53
N THR A 15 -10.35 5.21 -5.39
CA THR A 15 -9.03 5.70 -5.81
C THR A 15 -7.94 5.02 -4.99
N GLN A 16 -8.11 4.97 -3.67
CA GLN A 16 -7.19 4.31 -2.75
C GLN A 16 -7.09 2.81 -3.02
N ARG A 17 -8.22 2.12 -3.24
CA ARG A 17 -8.21 0.69 -3.61
C ARG A 17 -7.46 0.43 -4.92
N ARG A 18 -7.74 1.21 -5.97
CA ARG A 18 -7.05 1.09 -7.26
C ARG A 18 -5.55 1.37 -7.12
N PHE A 19 -5.18 2.37 -6.31
CA PHE A 19 -3.78 2.67 -6.00
C PHE A 19 -3.08 1.50 -5.30
N LEU A 20 -3.70 0.89 -4.29
CA LEU A 20 -3.14 -0.27 -3.60
C LEU A 20 -2.96 -1.47 -4.55
N GLY A 21 -3.94 -1.73 -5.42
CA GLY A 21 -3.81 -2.78 -6.45
C GLY A 21 -2.65 -2.52 -7.41
N ARG A 22 -2.50 -1.27 -7.89
CA ARG A 22 -1.36 -0.87 -8.72
C ARG A 22 -0.03 -1.03 -7.97
N LEU A 23 0.06 -0.54 -6.74
CA LEU A 23 1.26 -0.68 -5.92
C LEU A 23 1.63 -2.14 -5.70
N GLY A 24 0.65 -2.99 -5.35
CA GLY A 24 0.85 -4.44 -5.20
C GLY A 24 1.44 -5.09 -6.46
N SER A 25 0.98 -4.68 -7.65
CA SER A 25 1.50 -5.20 -8.92
C SER A 25 2.97 -4.84 -9.20
N LEU A 26 3.47 -3.73 -8.62
CA LEU A 26 4.86 -3.28 -8.76
C LEU A 26 5.80 -3.90 -7.73
N LEU A 27 5.26 -4.46 -6.63
CA LEU A 27 6.08 -5.07 -5.59
C LEU A 27 6.56 -6.46 -6.00
N SER A 28 7.87 -6.67 -5.82
CA SER A 28 8.57 -7.91 -6.09
C SER A 28 9.45 -8.31 -4.90
N GLU A 29 9.81 -9.57 -4.83
CA GLU A 29 10.70 -10.08 -3.77
C GLU A 29 12.06 -9.37 -3.78
N GLY A 30 12.63 -9.13 -2.60
CA GLY A 30 13.96 -8.55 -2.46
C GLY A 30 14.08 -7.03 -2.71
N MET A 31 12.98 -6.32 -3.00
CA MET A 31 13.01 -4.87 -3.12
C MET A 31 13.41 -4.20 -1.80
N ASP A 32 14.41 -3.31 -1.87
CA ASP A 32 14.84 -2.51 -0.73
C ASP A 32 13.92 -1.28 -0.50
N GLY A 33 14.21 -0.52 0.55
CA GLY A 33 13.40 0.63 0.93
C GLY A 33 13.31 1.72 -0.13
N GLU A 34 14.36 1.91 -0.93
CA GLU A 34 14.40 2.92 -1.98
C GLU A 34 13.62 2.43 -3.21
N ALA A 35 13.84 1.20 -3.65
CA ALA A 35 13.10 0.58 -4.75
C ALA A 35 11.59 0.57 -4.48
N VAL A 36 11.17 0.23 -3.25
CA VAL A 36 9.76 0.31 -2.86
C VAL A 36 9.27 1.76 -2.84
N HIS A 37 10.08 2.70 -2.36
CA HIS A 37 9.69 4.11 -2.35
C HIS A 37 9.43 4.64 -3.76
N GLN A 38 10.28 4.28 -4.72
CA GLN A 38 10.08 4.60 -6.13
C GLN A 38 8.81 3.95 -6.68
N ALA A 39 8.54 2.68 -6.36
CA ALA A 39 7.30 2.01 -6.76
C ALA A 39 6.03 2.67 -6.21
N ILE A 40 6.08 3.24 -4.98
CA ILE A 40 4.97 4.03 -4.42
C ILE A 40 4.70 5.26 -5.28
N TYR A 41 5.75 6.00 -5.66
CA TYR A 41 5.59 7.18 -6.51
C TYR A 41 5.16 6.83 -7.94
N GLU A 42 5.69 5.74 -8.50
CA GLU A 42 5.25 5.23 -9.81
C GLU A 42 3.76 4.88 -9.80
N ALA A 43 3.30 4.15 -8.77
CA ALA A 43 1.88 3.85 -8.61
C ALA A 43 1.05 5.13 -8.46
N ALA A 44 1.50 6.08 -7.63
CA ALA A 44 0.81 7.35 -7.39
C ALA A 44 0.72 8.22 -8.66
N GLY A 45 1.70 8.14 -9.56
CA GLY A 45 1.72 8.87 -10.83
C GLY A 45 0.54 8.53 -11.76
N SER A 46 -0.16 7.41 -11.54
CA SER A 46 -1.38 7.05 -12.28
C SER A 46 -2.65 7.73 -11.73
N PHE A 47 -2.54 8.52 -10.66
CA PHE A 47 -3.67 9.11 -9.92
C PHE A 47 -3.49 10.62 -9.72
N GLU A 48 -3.43 11.38 -10.81
CA GLU A 48 -3.13 12.82 -10.80
C GLU A 48 -4.07 13.67 -9.92
N SER A 49 -5.33 13.24 -9.76
CA SER A 49 -6.31 13.94 -8.92
C SER A 49 -6.25 13.55 -7.44
N ALA A 50 -5.46 12.53 -7.07
CA ALA A 50 -5.33 12.09 -5.69
C ALA A 50 -4.29 12.91 -4.95
N LYS A 51 -4.57 13.25 -3.69
CA LYS A 51 -3.56 13.87 -2.84
C LYS A 51 -2.56 12.79 -2.39
N PRO A 52 -1.24 13.04 -2.46
CA PRO A 52 -0.26 12.06 -2.01
C PRO A 52 -0.51 11.55 -0.59
N GLY A 53 -0.93 12.44 0.32
CA GLY A 53 -1.26 12.08 1.69
C GLY A 53 -2.33 10.98 1.80
N ASP A 54 -3.37 11.05 0.99
CA ASP A 54 -4.49 10.09 1.01
C ASP A 54 -4.05 8.71 0.49
N LEU A 55 -3.11 8.68 -0.46
CA LEU A 55 -2.50 7.44 -0.97
C LEU A 55 -1.56 6.80 0.06
N PHE A 56 -0.73 7.61 0.74
CA PHE A 56 0.10 7.11 1.84
C PHE A 56 -0.74 6.62 3.03
N GLU A 57 -1.83 7.33 3.33
CA GLU A 57 -2.79 6.89 4.35
C GLU A 57 -3.36 5.51 4.02
N ALA A 58 -3.72 5.25 2.76
CA ALA A 58 -4.20 3.94 2.33
C ALA A 58 -3.19 2.81 2.62
N ILE A 59 -1.89 3.06 2.42
CA ILE A 59 -0.82 2.11 2.77
C ILE A 59 -0.83 1.79 4.27
N TYR A 60 -0.85 2.83 5.11
CA TYR A 60 -0.80 2.65 6.56
C TYR A 60 -2.08 2.03 7.12
N VAL A 61 -3.25 2.43 6.63
CA VAL A 61 -4.53 1.84 7.04
C VAL A 61 -4.52 0.34 6.73
N THR A 62 -4.04 -0.04 5.57
CA THR A 62 -4.00 -1.43 5.11
C THR A 62 -3.02 -2.32 5.88
N LEU A 63 -1.89 -1.77 6.34
CA LEU A 63 -0.86 -2.52 7.07
C LEU A 63 -0.95 -2.41 8.59
N LEU A 64 -1.45 -1.29 9.11
CA LEU A 64 -1.42 -0.92 10.54
C LEU A 64 -2.80 -0.70 11.15
N GLY A 65 -3.83 -0.41 10.33
CA GLY A 65 -5.12 0.10 10.81
C GLY A 65 -5.04 1.54 11.32
N LYS A 66 -4.02 2.30 10.90
CA LYS A 66 -3.73 3.68 11.35
C LYS A 66 -3.46 4.58 10.14
N PRO A 67 -3.75 5.89 10.20
CA PRO A 67 -3.59 6.76 9.03
C PRO A 67 -2.14 7.16 8.75
N ARG A 68 -1.21 6.87 9.66
CA ARG A 68 0.19 7.31 9.60
C ARG A 68 1.13 6.23 10.13
N GLY A 69 2.37 6.27 9.67
CA GLY A 69 3.42 5.34 10.08
C GLY A 69 4.83 5.81 9.70
N PRO A 70 5.83 4.93 9.84
CA PRO A 70 7.22 5.18 9.44
C PRO A 70 7.32 5.37 7.93
N ARG A 71 8.47 5.80 7.41
CA ARG A 71 8.69 5.99 5.97
C ARG A 71 8.30 4.73 5.17
N ALA A 72 7.24 4.85 4.35
CA ALA A 72 6.52 3.71 3.79
C ALA A 72 7.41 2.73 2.99
N GLY A 73 8.35 3.23 2.18
CA GLY A 73 9.24 2.38 1.38
C GLY A 73 10.05 1.40 2.22
N TRP A 74 10.76 1.91 3.22
CA TRP A 74 11.54 1.13 4.18
C TRP A 74 10.66 0.25 5.06
N PHE A 75 9.48 0.77 5.46
CA PHE A 75 8.56 0.00 6.26
C PHE A 75 8.06 -1.25 5.53
N ILE A 76 7.65 -1.11 4.26
CA ILE A 76 7.24 -2.23 3.40
C ILE A 76 8.40 -3.19 3.16
N ALA A 77 9.61 -2.68 2.90
CA ALA A 77 10.80 -3.52 2.68
C ALA A 77 11.13 -4.40 3.90
N VAL A 78 11.07 -3.81 5.11
CA VAL A 78 11.28 -4.55 6.37
C VAL A 78 10.19 -5.57 6.64
N LEU A 79 8.93 -5.27 6.31
CA LEU A 79 7.82 -6.21 6.45
C LEU A 79 7.86 -7.36 5.42
N GLY A 80 8.57 -7.18 4.31
CA GLY A 80 8.60 -8.10 3.19
C GLY A 80 7.67 -7.63 2.06
N PRO A 81 8.21 -7.26 0.88
CA PRO A 81 7.41 -6.78 -0.25
C PRO A 81 6.30 -7.75 -0.69
N LEU A 82 6.54 -9.06 -0.68
CA LEU A 82 5.53 -10.05 -1.06
C LEU A 82 4.37 -10.16 -0.06
N PHE A 83 4.66 -9.96 1.24
CA PHE A 83 3.60 -9.89 2.25
C PHE A 83 2.72 -8.65 2.01
N CYS A 84 3.35 -7.49 1.82
CA CYS A 84 2.64 -6.24 1.55
C CYS A 84 1.84 -6.30 0.24
N LYS A 85 2.40 -6.90 -0.82
CA LYS A 85 1.71 -7.15 -2.09
C LYS A 85 0.37 -7.84 -1.89
N ARG A 86 0.37 -9.01 -1.24
CA ARG A 86 -0.87 -9.78 -1.00
C ARG A 86 -1.89 -8.98 -0.21
N ARG A 87 -1.44 -8.24 0.79
CA ARG A 87 -2.32 -7.38 1.61
C ARG A 87 -2.92 -6.22 0.80
N PHE A 88 -2.14 -5.62 -0.11
CA PHE A 88 -2.63 -4.55 -0.97
C PHE A 88 -3.60 -5.07 -2.05
N GLU A 89 -3.36 -6.26 -2.59
CA GLU A 89 -4.28 -6.94 -3.51
C GLU A 89 -5.61 -7.27 -2.81
N GLU A 90 -5.56 -7.81 -1.58
CA GLU A 90 -6.74 -8.04 -0.73
C GLU A 90 -7.53 -6.75 -0.50
N ALA A 91 -6.86 -5.67 -0.08
CA ALA A 91 -7.49 -4.36 0.14
C ALA A 91 -8.08 -3.74 -1.14
N ALA A 92 -7.50 -4.03 -2.31
CA ALA A 92 -8.00 -3.57 -3.61
C ALA A 92 -9.29 -4.31 -4.04
N GLY A 93 -9.72 -5.33 -3.31
CA GLY A 93 -10.85 -6.20 -3.66
C GLY A 93 -10.45 -7.41 -4.51
N GLY A 94 -9.16 -7.63 -4.70
CA GLY A 94 -8.59 -8.79 -5.38
C GLY A 94 -8.14 -9.84 -4.38
N LEU A 95 -9.10 -10.51 -3.73
CA LEU A 95 -9.04 -11.86 -3.14
C LEU A 95 -10.24 -12.04 -2.21
N ALA A 96 -11.25 -12.76 -2.71
CA ALA A 96 -12.17 -13.55 -1.89
C ALA A 96 -11.69 -15.00 -1.94
#